data_AF-A0A9P0ZTF4-F1
#
_entry.id   AF-A0A9P0ZTF4-F1
#
_cell.length_a   1.000
_cell.length_b   1.000
_cell.length_c   1.000
_cell.angle_alpha   90.00
_cell.angle_beta   90.00
_cell.angle_gamma   90.00
#
_symmetry.space_group_name_H-M   'P 1'
#
loop_
_entity.id
_entity.type
_entity.pdbx_description
1 polymer ?
#
loop_
_entity_poly.entity_id
_entity_poly.type
_entity_poly.pdbx_seq_one_letter_code
_entity_poly.pdbx_strand_id
1 'polypeptide(L)'
;MIRGQGTVKLYVVYNVLEIFDKLFQSFGGDVMQTLFTTAEGLATCSSENMQYWLRRFILDEIVAVTSSIIHSFILLVQAITLSTCIVAHNNALFALLVSNNFTEIKSNVFKRYSKDNVHNLVYADAVERFHISAFLLFVLAQNILEAEGPWLQSFIYNALVVYICEMMIDIIKHSFVAKFNNIKPMAFSEFLEDLCKQTWNQPENAKNNLVFIPLAPACVVIRVLRPVYAAHLPYSPLSWRLFWIFLLSALTFIMLASLKILVGMGLKNHAGWYIKRCQRRKKLHTD
;
A
#
# COMPACT_ATOMS: atom_id res chain seq x y z
N MET A 1 11.37 -33.07 14.02
CA MET A 1 11.21 -31.87 14.88
C MET A 1 12.03 -30.65 14.42
N ILE A 2 13.21 -30.81 13.82
CA ILE A 2 14.13 -29.71 13.45
C ILE A 2 13.59 -28.82 12.30
N ARG A 3 12.86 -29.37 11.32
CA ARG A 3 12.20 -28.56 10.26
C ARG A 3 11.06 -27.68 10.76
N GLY A 4 10.33 -28.10 11.80
CA GLY A 4 9.23 -27.31 12.39
C GLY A 4 9.72 -26.08 13.17
N GLN A 5 10.93 -26.16 13.76
CA GLN A 5 11.52 -25.08 14.53
C GLN A 5 11.90 -23.87 13.65
N GLY A 6 12.30 -24.10 12.38
CA GLY A 6 12.55 -23.04 11.41
C GLY A 6 11.28 -22.31 10.97
N THR A 7 10.19 -23.06 10.75
CA THR A 7 8.89 -22.49 10.39
C THR A 7 8.28 -21.66 11.52
N VAL A 8 8.38 -22.11 12.78
CA VAL A 8 7.91 -21.32 13.93
C VAL A 8 8.71 -20.03 14.10
N LYS A 9 10.03 -20.05 13.86
CA LYS A 9 10.85 -18.83 13.88
C LYS A 9 10.47 -17.85 12.77
N LEU A 10 10.27 -18.33 11.54
CA LEU A 10 9.82 -17.48 10.42
C LEU A 10 8.44 -16.86 10.70
N TYR A 11 7.53 -17.64 11.28
CA TYR A 11 6.21 -17.19 11.69
C TYR A 11 6.28 -16.01 12.68
N VAL A 12 7.06 -16.14 13.75
CA VAL A 12 7.21 -15.08 14.75
C VAL A 12 7.81 -13.83 14.12
N VAL A 13 8.85 -14.00 13.28
CA VAL A 13 9.49 -12.87 12.60
C VAL A 13 8.52 -12.13 11.70
N TYR A 14 7.71 -12.82 10.89
CA TYR A 14 6.74 -12.16 10.02
C TYR A 14 5.69 -11.37 10.80
N ASN A 15 5.10 -11.96 11.86
CA ASN A 15 4.08 -11.25 12.67
C ASN A 15 4.67 -10.02 13.36
N VAL A 16 5.90 -10.11 13.85
CA VAL A 16 6.59 -8.95 14.44
C VAL A 16 6.80 -7.87 13.39
N LEU A 17 7.28 -8.23 12.19
CA LEU A 17 7.47 -7.29 11.10
C LEU A 17 6.16 -6.65 10.64
N GLU A 18 5.05 -7.38 10.66
CA GLU A 18 3.74 -6.84 10.34
C GLU A 18 3.24 -5.81 11.36
N ILE A 19 3.47 -6.05 12.65
CA ILE A 19 3.19 -5.06 13.68
C ILE A 19 4.01 -3.79 13.42
N PHE A 20 5.29 -3.93 13.05
CA PHE A 20 6.14 -2.79 12.71
C PHE A 20 5.69 -2.10 11.42
N ASP A 21 5.26 -2.84 10.39
CA ASP A 21 4.70 -2.28 9.16
C ASP A 21 3.49 -1.38 9.50
N LYS A 22 2.50 -1.91 10.22
CA LYS A 22 1.31 -1.15 10.67
C LYS A 22 1.68 0.08 11.52
N LEU A 23 2.67 -0.04 12.42
CA LEU A 23 3.15 1.08 13.23
C LEU A 23 3.78 2.19 12.37
N PHE A 24 4.67 1.81 11.44
CA PHE A 24 5.33 2.76 10.55
C PHE A 24 4.40 3.30 9.48
N GLN A 25 3.32 2.58 9.12
CA GLN A 25 2.28 3.11 8.25
C GLN A 25 1.50 4.26 8.93
N SER A 26 1.18 4.11 10.21
CA SER A 26 0.58 5.21 10.99
C SER A 26 1.58 6.35 11.16
N PHE A 27 2.80 6.05 11.61
CA PHE A 27 3.83 7.04 11.91
C PHE A 27 4.29 7.81 10.67
N GLY A 28 4.55 7.12 9.56
CA GLY A 28 5.00 7.74 8.31
C GLY A 28 3.96 8.71 7.74
N GLY A 29 2.68 8.45 7.97
CA GLY A 29 1.59 9.34 7.60
C GLY A 29 1.67 10.69 8.30
N ASP A 30 1.83 10.65 9.62
CA ASP A 30 1.97 11.84 10.46
C ASP A 30 3.24 12.62 10.14
N VAL A 31 4.35 11.92 9.88
CA VAL A 31 5.64 12.51 9.50
C VAL A 31 5.52 13.23 8.15
N MET A 32 4.92 12.60 7.14
CA MET A 32 4.72 13.21 5.82
C MET A 32 3.77 14.41 5.90
N GLN A 33 2.69 14.32 6.67
CA GLN A 33 1.77 15.43 6.87
C GLN A 33 2.47 16.62 7.56
N THR A 34 3.32 16.36 8.55
CA THR A 34 4.10 17.39 9.23
C THR A 34 5.08 18.05 8.26
N LEU A 35 5.80 17.24 7.47
CA LEU A 35 6.73 17.73 6.44
C LEU A 35 6.03 18.62 5.41
N PHE A 36 4.85 18.23 4.91
CA PHE A 36 4.10 19.07 3.97
C PHE A 36 3.63 20.37 4.62
N THR A 37 3.21 20.31 5.89
CA THR A 37 2.80 21.51 6.64
C THR A 37 3.98 22.47 6.83
N THR A 38 5.19 21.96 7.07
CA THR A 38 6.38 22.79 7.21
C THR A 38 6.95 23.27 5.88
N ALA A 39 6.77 22.51 4.80
CA ALA A 39 7.04 22.97 3.44
C ALA A 39 6.11 24.12 3.01
N GLU A 40 4.81 24.02 3.31
CA GLU A 40 3.84 25.09 3.06
C GLU A 40 4.12 26.32 3.92
N GLY A 41 4.46 26.13 5.19
CA GLY A 41 4.91 27.20 6.07
C GLY A 41 6.17 27.90 5.54
N LEU A 42 7.13 27.15 5.00
CA LEU A 42 8.33 27.69 4.36
C LEU A 42 8.00 28.49 3.08
N ALA A 43 7.08 28.00 2.25
CA ALA A 43 6.70 28.66 1.00
C ALA A 43 5.93 29.97 1.21
N THR A 44 5.16 30.07 2.31
CA THR A 44 4.30 31.22 2.61
C THR A 44 4.91 32.21 3.60
N CYS A 45 6.06 31.90 4.21
CA CYS A 45 6.63 32.73 5.27
C CYS A 45 7.21 34.07 4.78
N SER A 46 7.23 35.06 5.68
CA SER A 46 7.94 36.32 5.50
C SER A 46 9.46 36.14 5.62
N SER A 47 10.23 37.05 5.01
CA SER A 47 11.71 37.01 4.98
C SER A 47 12.34 36.90 6.38
N GLU A 48 11.74 37.51 7.40
CA GLU A 48 12.23 37.49 8.79
C GLU A 48 12.16 36.11 9.45
N ASN A 49 11.17 35.28 9.07
CA ASN A 49 10.96 33.95 9.66
C ASN A 49 11.52 32.80 8.79
N MET A 50 12.08 33.11 7.62
CA MET A 50 12.56 32.13 6.63
C MET A 50 13.57 31.15 7.24
N GLN A 51 14.52 31.63 8.05
CA GLN A 51 15.56 30.76 8.63
C GLN A 51 15.00 29.75 9.65
N TYR A 52 13.98 30.13 10.42
CA TYR A 52 13.28 29.23 11.33
C TYR A 52 12.55 28.13 10.56
N TRP A 53 11.76 28.51 9.55
CA TRP A 53 11.02 27.56 8.72
C TRP A 53 11.93 26.65 7.93
N LEU A 54 13.05 27.15 7.40
CA LEU A 54 14.02 26.35 6.67
C LEU A 54 14.66 25.29 7.58
N ARG A 55 15.08 25.68 8.78
CA ARG A 55 15.64 24.72 9.75
C ARG A 55 14.62 23.66 10.14
N ARG A 56 13.37 24.05 10.37
CA ARG A 56 12.30 23.12 10.72
C ARG A 56 12.00 22.15 9.57
N PHE A 57 11.88 22.65 8.35
CA PHE A 57 11.72 21.84 7.15
C PHE A 57 12.86 20.83 6.98
N ILE A 58 14.12 21.23 7.16
CA ILE A 58 15.27 20.32 7.08
C ILE A 58 15.19 19.23 8.16
N LEU A 59 14.80 19.57 9.39
CA LEU A 59 14.66 18.57 10.46
C LEU A 59 13.53 17.57 10.16
N ASP A 60 12.37 18.06 9.71
CA ASP A 60 11.24 17.21 9.34
C ASP A 60 11.58 16.32 8.14
N GLU A 61 12.34 16.83 7.16
CA GLU A 61 12.84 16.06 6.02
C GLU A 61 13.78 14.94 6.47
N ILE A 62 14.71 15.20 7.39
CA ILE A 62 15.60 14.16 7.95
C ILE A 62 14.80 13.05 8.64
N VAL A 63 13.76 13.42 9.40
CA VAL A 63 12.87 12.45 10.07
C VAL A 63 12.06 11.65 9.04
N ALA A 64 11.53 12.30 8.01
CA ALA A 64 10.81 11.66 6.91
C ALA A 64 11.68 10.66 6.14
N VAL A 65 12.91 11.06 5.79
CA VAL A 65 13.86 10.19 5.11
C VAL A 65 14.28 9.01 5.99
N THR A 66 14.61 9.26 7.26
CA THR A 66 15.05 8.20 8.18
C THR A 66 13.94 7.18 8.43
N SER A 67 12.72 7.65 8.72
CA SER A 67 11.56 6.78 8.92
C SER A 67 11.22 5.99 7.66
N SER A 68 11.34 6.62 6.48
CA SER A 68 11.14 5.96 5.18
C SER A 68 12.17 4.87 4.89
N ILE A 69 13.45 5.09 5.25
CA ILE A 69 14.51 4.08 5.10
C ILE A 69 14.22 2.87 6.00
N ILE A 70 13.88 3.11 7.27
CA ILE A 70 13.59 2.03 8.22
C ILE A 70 12.37 1.23 7.77
N HIS A 71 11.29 1.90 7.37
CA HIS A 71 10.10 1.23 6.86
C HIS A 71 10.41 0.42 5.60
N SER A 72 11.15 0.98 4.64
CA SER A 72 11.58 0.25 3.43
C SER A 72 12.36 -1.03 3.76
N PHE A 73 13.19 -1.01 4.81
CA PHE A 73 13.89 -2.19 5.28
C PHE A 73 12.93 -3.25 5.85
N ILE A 74 11.96 -2.85 6.66
CA ILE A 74 10.91 -3.76 7.18
C ILE A 74 10.16 -4.43 6.04
N LEU A 75 9.70 -3.63 5.06
CA LEU A 75 8.99 -4.11 3.88
C LEU A 75 9.85 -5.09 3.06
N LEU A 76 11.15 -4.83 2.94
CA LEU A 76 12.08 -5.73 2.26
C LEU A 76 12.22 -7.08 2.99
N VAL A 77 12.38 -7.05 4.32
CA VAL A 77 12.48 -8.28 5.11
C VAL A 77 11.17 -9.08 5.05
N GLN A 78 10.00 -8.41 5.08
CA GLN A 78 8.71 -9.07 4.86
C GLN A 78 8.63 -9.72 3.48
N ALA A 79 9.03 -9.01 2.42
CA ALA A 79 9.01 -9.54 1.06
C ALA A 79 9.93 -10.76 0.90
N ILE A 80 11.14 -10.73 1.46
CA ILE A 80 12.06 -11.87 1.46
C ILE A 80 11.48 -13.04 2.26
N THR A 81 10.89 -12.77 3.42
CA THR A 81 10.27 -13.78 4.28
C THR A 81 9.09 -14.44 3.56
N LEU A 82 8.24 -13.65 2.91
CA LEU A 82 7.11 -14.14 2.12
C LEU A 82 7.59 -14.96 0.91
N SER A 83 8.58 -14.47 0.17
CA SER A 83 9.21 -15.21 -0.94
C SER A 83 9.74 -16.57 -0.47
N THR A 84 10.45 -16.59 0.66
CA THR A 84 10.97 -17.83 1.27
C THR A 84 9.83 -18.76 1.68
N CYS A 85 8.72 -18.24 2.23
CA CYS A 85 7.53 -19.03 2.57
C CYS A 85 6.81 -19.61 1.34
N ILE A 86 6.79 -18.88 0.23
CA ILE A 86 6.18 -19.32 -1.04
C ILE A 86 7.02 -20.44 -1.68
N VAL A 87 8.35 -20.31 -1.63
CA VAL A 87 9.30 -21.28 -2.20
C VAL A 87 9.48 -22.51 -1.31
N ALA A 88 9.38 -22.35 0.01
CA ALA A 88 9.33 -23.47 0.92
C ALA A 88 8.00 -24.20 0.74
N HIS A 89 8.00 -25.31 -0.02
CA HIS A 89 6.88 -26.23 -0.31
C HIS A 89 6.12 -26.83 0.92
N ASN A 90 6.14 -26.17 2.09
CA ASN A 90 5.51 -26.59 3.33
C ASN A 90 4.20 -25.82 3.59
N ASN A 91 3.35 -26.35 4.49
CA ASN A 91 2.18 -25.67 5.07
C ASN A 91 2.51 -24.40 5.90
N ALA A 92 3.75 -23.92 5.84
CA ALA A 92 4.25 -22.75 6.55
C ALA A 92 3.49 -21.48 6.15
N LEU A 93 3.25 -21.28 4.84
CA LEU A 93 2.48 -20.15 4.33
C LEU A 93 1.05 -20.15 4.88
N PHE A 94 0.40 -21.32 4.90
CA PHE A 94 -0.96 -21.46 5.42
C PHE A 94 -1.04 -21.22 6.93
N ALA A 95 -0.09 -21.76 7.70
CA ALA A 95 -0.01 -21.53 9.14
C ALA A 95 0.24 -20.05 9.48
N LEU A 96 1.04 -19.37 8.67
CA LEU A 96 1.32 -17.94 8.82
C LEU A 96 0.05 -17.12 8.59
N LEU A 97 -0.61 -17.32 7.44
CA LEU A 97 -1.88 -16.67 7.12
C LEU A 97 -2.89 -16.90 8.24
N VAL A 98 -3.27 -18.15 8.51
CA VAL A 98 -4.32 -18.47 9.50
C VAL A 98 -4.08 -17.81 10.87
N SER A 99 -2.84 -17.79 11.35
CA SER A 99 -2.53 -17.24 12.67
C SER A 99 -2.55 -15.71 12.71
N ASN A 100 -2.08 -15.04 11.65
CA ASN A 100 -2.21 -13.60 11.54
C ASN A 100 -3.69 -13.19 11.53
N ASN A 101 -4.44 -13.89 10.71
CA ASN A 101 -5.86 -13.65 10.46
C ASN A 101 -6.71 -13.91 11.72
N PHE A 102 -6.34 -14.90 12.53
CA PHE A 102 -6.99 -15.16 13.81
C PHE A 102 -6.74 -14.03 14.84
N THR A 103 -5.52 -13.52 14.89
CA THR A 103 -5.15 -12.40 15.77
C THR A 103 -5.93 -11.15 15.39
N GLU A 104 -6.05 -10.89 14.09
CA GLU A 104 -6.79 -9.77 13.55
C GLU A 104 -8.29 -9.84 13.85
N ILE A 105 -8.94 -10.98 13.56
CA ILE A 105 -10.35 -11.23 13.89
C ILE A 105 -10.57 -11.00 15.39
N LYS A 106 -9.73 -11.60 16.24
CA LYS A 106 -9.85 -11.45 17.70
C LYS A 106 -9.75 -9.98 18.14
N SER A 107 -8.83 -9.22 17.55
CA SER A 107 -8.58 -7.83 17.96
C SER A 107 -9.70 -6.86 17.56
N ASN A 108 -10.48 -7.19 16.51
CA ASN A 108 -11.50 -6.30 15.93
C ASN A 108 -12.93 -6.72 16.31
N VAL A 109 -13.24 -8.02 16.40
CA VAL A 109 -14.63 -8.49 16.57
C VAL A 109 -15.25 -8.11 17.91
N PHE A 110 -14.45 -7.96 18.97
CA PHE A 110 -14.95 -7.59 20.30
C PHE A 110 -14.96 -6.08 20.57
N LYS A 111 -14.48 -5.27 19.63
CA LYS A 111 -14.44 -3.81 19.80
C LYS A 111 -15.76 -3.17 19.37
N ARG A 112 -16.15 -2.13 20.10
CA ARG A 112 -17.28 -1.28 19.72
C ARG A 112 -16.80 -0.20 18.76
N TYR A 113 -17.41 -0.13 17.58
CA TYR A 113 -17.09 0.83 16.54
C TYR A 113 -18.23 1.83 16.35
N SER A 114 -17.90 3.11 16.16
CA SER A 114 -18.81 4.07 15.54
C SER A 114 -18.85 3.85 14.02
N LYS A 115 -19.83 4.44 13.34
CA LYS A 115 -19.94 4.40 11.87
C LYS A 115 -18.65 4.92 11.21
N ASP A 116 -18.08 6.01 11.72
CA ASP A 116 -16.85 6.61 11.19
C ASP A 116 -15.63 5.72 11.43
N ASN A 117 -15.57 5.04 12.57
CA ASN A 117 -14.47 4.11 12.84
C ASN A 117 -14.53 2.90 11.89
N VAL A 118 -15.72 2.40 11.55
CA VAL A 118 -15.87 1.34 10.54
C VAL A 118 -15.51 1.83 9.15
N HIS A 119 -15.86 3.08 8.81
CA HIS A 119 -15.46 3.69 7.55
C HIS A 119 -13.92 3.72 7.40
N ASN A 120 -13.21 4.19 8.44
CA ASN A 120 -11.75 4.19 8.45
C ASN A 120 -11.16 2.77 8.42
N LEU A 121 -11.79 1.80 9.10
CA LEU A 121 -11.38 0.40 9.06
C LEU A 121 -11.46 -0.17 7.64
N VAL A 122 -12.56 0.07 6.91
CA VAL A 122 -12.71 -0.38 5.51
C VAL A 122 -11.62 0.21 4.62
N TYR A 123 -11.25 1.47 4.84
CA TYR A 123 -10.19 2.14 4.08
C TYR A 123 -8.80 1.58 4.42
N ALA A 124 -8.53 1.31 5.69
CA ALA A 124 -7.28 0.67 6.11
C ALA A 124 -7.14 -0.72 5.46
N ASP A 125 -8.19 -1.55 5.48
CA ASP A 125 -8.18 -2.88 4.85
C ASP A 125 -7.96 -2.80 3.33
N ALA A 126 -8.57 -1.81 2.66
CA ALA A 126 -8.36 -1.58 1.23
C ALA A 126 -6.89 -1.22 0.92
N VAL A 127 -6.27 -0.40 1.78
CA VAL A 127 -4.85 -0.03 1.69
C VAL A 127 -3.97 -1.25 1.97
N GLU A 128 -4.28 -2.08 2.95
CA GLU A 128 -3.56 -3.33 3.26
C GLU A 128 -3.54 -4.29 2.06
N ARG A 129 -4.70 -4.51 1.42
CA ARG A 129 -4.79 -5.33 0.19
C ARG A 129 -3.97 -4.77 -0.97
N PHE A 130 -3.89 -3.45 -1.08
CA PHE A 130 -3.05 -2.81 -2.08
C PHE A 130 -1.56 -3.06 -1.81
N HIS A 131 -1.14 -2.98 -0.53
CA HIS A 131 0.23 -3.34 -0.13
C HIS A 131 0.53 -4.81 -0.42
N ILE A 132 -0.36 -5.74 -0.07
CA ILE A 132 -0.21 -7.17 -0.40
C ILE A 132 -0.07 -7.36 -1.91
N SER A 133 -0.87 -6.66 -2.72
CA SER A 133 -0.78 -6.72 -4.18
C SER A 133 0.57 -6.21 -4.69
N ALA A 134 1.07 -5.09 -4.13
CA ALA A 134 2.39 -4.55 -4.47
C ALA A 134 3.52 -5.53 -4.07
N PHE A 135 3.41 -6.19 -2.91
CA PHE A 135 4.36 -7.20 -2.48
C PHE A 135 4.36 -8.44 -3.38
N LEU A 136 3.19 -8.92 -3.79
CA LEU A 136 3.10 -10.03 -4.74
C LEU A 136 3.74 -9.66 -6.08
N LEU A 137 3.56 -8.42 -6.56
CA LEU A 137 4.25 -7.92 -7.75
C LEU A 137 5.78 -7.84 -7.56
N PHE A 138 6.25 -7.47 -6.38
CA PHE A 138 7.68 -7.49 -6.04
C PHE A 138 8.25 -8.91 -6.11
N VAL A 139 7.58 -9.88 -5.46
CA VAL A 139 8.01 -11.29 -5.47
C VAL A 139 7.97 -11.86 -6.88
N LEU A 140 6.96 -11.49 -7.68
CA LEU A 140 6.90 -11.85 -9.10
C LEU A 140 8.13 -11.31 -9.85
N ALA A 141 8.44 -10.03 -9.70
CA ALA A 141 9.60 -9.42 -10.35
C ALA A 141 10.92 -10.08 -9.92
N GLN A 142 11.05 -10.45 -8.64
CA GLN A 142 12.22 -11.15 -8.14
C GLN A 142 12.34 -12.55 -8.75
N ASN A 143 11.25 -13.32 -8.79
CA ASN A 143 11.25 -14.66 -9.38
C ASN A 143 11.58 -14.63 -10.88
N ILE A 144 11.13 -13.62 -11.63
CA ILE A 144 11.49 -13.45 -13.05
C ILE A 144 13.01 -13.29 -13.23
N LEU A 145 13.68 -12.63 -12.29
CA LEU A 145 15.11 -12.31 -12.39
C LEU A 145 16.03 -13.40 -11.82
N GLU A 146 15.59 -14.09 -10.76
CA GLU A 146 16.46 -14.93 -9.92
C GLU A 146 16.08 -16.41 -9.92
N ALA A 147 14.85 -16.80 -10.31
CA ALA A 147 14.39 -18.18 -10.17
C ALA A 147 14.72 -19.04 -11.41
N GLU A 148 15.33 -20.19 -11.17
CA GLU A 148 15.61 -21.22 -12.18
C GLU A 148 14.52 -22.31 -12.16
N GLY A 149 14.01 -22.72 -13.34
CA GLY A 149 13.02 -23.78 -13.49
C GLY A 149 11.54 -23.32 -13.50
N PRO A 150 10.56 -24.25 -13.46
CA PRO A 150 9.14 -23.93 -13.55
C PRO A 150 8.57 -23.44 -12.21
N TRP A 151 8.61 -22.13 -11.98
CA TRP A 151 8.13 -21.51 -10.73
C TRP A 151 6.75 -20.84 -10.86
N LEU A 152 6.33 -20.46 -12.07
CA LEU A 152 5.18 -19.59 -12.31
C LEU A 152 3.86 -20.16 -11.78
N GLN A 153 3.59 -21.45 -12.01
CA GLN A 153 2.35 -22.09 -11.57
C GLN A 153 2.24 -22.11 -10.04
N SER A 154 3.32 -22.51 -9.35
CA SER A 154 3.39 -22.51 -7.88
C SER A 154 3.25 -21.10 -7.31
N PHE A 155 3.90 -20.11 -7.95
CA PHE A 155 3.77 -18.71 -7.56
C PHE A 155 2.31 -18.21 -7.69
N ILE A 156 1.66 -18.44 -8.83
CA ILE A 156 0.26 -18.02 -9.05
C ILE A 156 -0.66 -18.67 -8.02
N TYR A 157 -0.51 -19.98 -7.78
CA TYR A 157 -1.31 -20.68 -6.77
C TYR A 157 -1.14 -20.06 -5.38
N ASN A 158 0.10 -19.87 -4.93
CA ASN A 158 0.38 -19.28 -3.60
C ASN A 158 -0.09 -17.82 -3.50
N ALA A 159 0.10 -17.03 -4.56
CA ALA A 159 -0.37 -15.63 -4.61
C ALA A 159 -1.90 -15.55 -4.52
N LEU A 160 -2.61 -16.43 -5.22
CA LEU A 160 -4.07 -16.53 -5.14
C LEU A 160 -4.53 -16.96 -3.75
N VAL A 161 -3.87 -17.94 -3.13
CA VAL A 161 -4.19 -18.38 -1.77
C VAL A 161 -4.04 -17.22 -0.78
N VAL A 162 -2.92 -16.48 -0.82
CA VAL A 162 -2.70 -15.30 0.03
C VAL A 162 -3.82 -14.27 -0.16
N TYR A 163 -4.11 -13.90 -1.41
CA TYR A 163 -5.10 -12.86 -1.71
C TYR A 163 -6.54 -13.27 -1.37
N ILE A 164 -6.93 -14.51 -1.66
CA ILE A 164 -8.27 -15.04 -1.37
C ILE A 164 -8.46 -15.22 0.14
N CYS A 165 -7.44 -15.72 0.84
CA CYS A 165 -7.50 -15.81 2.30
C CYS A 165 -7.79 -14.44 2.89
N GLU A 166 -6.97 -13.43 2.56
CA GLU A 166 -7.13 -12.04 3.02
C GLU A 166 -8.55 -11.52 2.80
N MET A 167 -9.06 -11.65 1.57
CA MET A 167 -10.42 -11.25 1.22
C MET A 167 -11.48 -11.93 2.09
N MET A 168 -11.34 -13.24 2.31
CA MET A 168 -12.28 -14.02 3.11
C MET A 168 -12.30 -13.55 4.57
N ILE A 169 -11.15 -13.20 5.14
CA ILE A 169 -11.05 -12.77 6.54
C ILE A 169 -11.64 -11.39 6.72
N ASP A 170 -11.38 -10.48 5.81
CA ASP A 170 -12.01 -9.18 5.83
C ASP A 170 -13.53 -9.30 5.73
N ILE A 171 -14.05 -10.19 4.87
CA ILE A 171 -15.48 -10.45 4.79
C ILE A 171 -16.02 -10.95 6.14
N ILE A 172 -15.31 -11.88 6.78
CA ILE A 172 -15.68 -12.40 8.12
C ILE A 172 -15.63 -11.27 9.16
N LYS A 173 -14.54 -10.51 9.21
CA LYS A 173 -14.30 -9.38 10.11
C LYS A 173 -15.42 -8.34 9.98
N HIS A 174 -15.70 -7.86 8.77
CA HIS A 174 -16.77 -6.88 8.51
C HIS A 174 -18.16 -7.43 8.83
N SER A 175 -18.41 -8.71 8.57
CA SER A 175 -19.68 -9.35 8.92
C SER A 175 -19.91 -9.35 10.44
N PHE A 176 -18.88 -9.68 11.22
CA PHE A 176 -18.95 -9.64 12.68
C PHE A 176 -19.03 -8.19 13.21
N VAL A 177 -18.18 -7.29 12.73
CA VAL A 177 -18.20 -5.87 13.13
C VAL A 177 -19.56 -5.25 12.86
N ALA A 178 -20.15 -5.52 11.68
CA ALA A 178 -21.46 -5.01 11.33
C ALA A 178 -22.56 -5.58 12.24
N LYS A 179 -22.52 -6.89 12.53
CA LYS A 179 -23.49 -7.55 13.42
C LYS A 179 -23.39 -7.06 14.86
N PHE A 180 -22.18 -7.00 15.44
CA PHE A 180 -21.97 -6.56 16.82
C PHE A 180 -22.28 -5.08 17.05
N ASN A 181 -22.07 -4.23 16.02
CA ASN A 181 -22.31 -2.79 16.11
C ASN A 181 -23.64 -2.33 15.49
N ASN A 182 -24.51 -3.28 15.08
CA ASN A 182 -25.81 -3.00 14.43
C ASN A 182 -25.70 -2.07 13.20
N ILE A 183 -24.64 -2.23 12.41
CA ILE A 183 -24.42 -1.44 11.19
C ILE A 183 -25.16 -2.10 10.03
N LYS A 184 -26.05 -1.35 9.40
CA LYS A 184 -26.81 -1.82 8.24
C LYS A 184 -25.87 -2.01 7.03
N PRO A 185 -26.08 -3.03 6.18
CA PRO A 185 -25.29 -3.21 4.95
C PRO A 185 -25.29 -1.99 4.02
N MET A 186 -26.35 -1.17 4.08
CA MET A 186 -26.45 0.09 3.33
C MET A 186 -25.32 1.08 3.67
N ALA A 187 -24.80 1.06 4.91
CA ALA A 187 -23.69 1.94 5.31
C ALA A 187 -22.43 1.71 4.47
N PHE A 188 -22.11 0.46 4.09
CA PHE A 188 -20.97 0.19 3.20
C PHE A 188 -21.18 0.74 1.78
N SER A 189 -22.43 0.78 1.32
CA SER A 189 -22.76 1.40 0.02
C SER A 189 -22.62 2.92 0.07
N GLU A 190 -22.94 3.53 1.21
CA GLU A 190 -22.73 4.96 1.47
C GLU A 190 -21.23 5.30 1.52
N PHE A 191 -20.43 4.51 2.22
CA PHE A 191 -18.97 4.66 2.25
C PHE A 191 -18.37 4.64 0.84
N LEU A 192 -18.78 3.68 -0.01
CA LEU A 192 -18.35 3.63 -1.39
C LEU A 192 -18.85 4.82 -2.22
N GLU A 193 -20.07 5.29 -1.98
CA GLU A 193 -20.62 6.49 -2.63
C GLU A 193 -19.80 7.74 -2.26
N ASP A 194 -19.40 7.88 -1.00
CA ASP A 194 -18.59 9.00 -0.51
C ASP A 194 -17.17 8.96 -1.10
N LEU A 195 -16.54 7.78 -1.18
CA LEU A 195 -15.26 7.61 -1.87
C LEU A 195 -15.34 8.01 -3.36
N CYS A 196 -16.42 7.58 -4.04
CA CYS A 196 -16.65 7.93 -5.43
C CYS A 196 -16.85 9.43 -5.61
N LYS A 197 -17.59 10.09 -4.71
CA LYS A 197 -17.78 11.56 -4.74
C LYS A 197 -16.46 12.30 -4.58
N GLN A 198 -15.61 11.88 -3.64
CA GLN A 198 -14.27 12.45 -3.43
C GLN A 198 -13.39 12.28 -4.67
N THR A 199 -13.46 11.12 -5.33
CA THR A 199 -12.70 10.85 -6.56
C THR A 199 -13.20 11.68 -7.76
N TRP A 200 -14.52 11.84 -7.86
CA TRP A 200 -15.18 12.55 -8.96
C TRP A 200 -15.01 14.07 -8.88
N ASN A 201 -15.34 14.64 -7.72
CA ASN A 201 -15.21 16.06 -7.42
C ASN A 201 -14.05 16.20 -6.44
N GLN A 202 -12.79 16.28 -6.90
CA GLN A 202 -11.68 16.66 -6.02
C GLN A 202 -11.94 18.08 -5.51
N PRO A 203 -12.36 18.29 -4.25
CA PRO A 203 -12.42 19.63 -3.69
C PRO A 203 -10.98 20.08 -3.46
N GLU A 204 -10.63 21.32 -3.81
CA GLU A 204 -9.27 21.86 -3.65
C GLU A 204 -8.74 21.78 -2.20
N ASN A 205 -9.61 21.53 -1.21
CA ASN A 205 -9.31 21.42 0.22
C ASN A 205 -9.55 20.04 0.84
N ALA A 206 -9.82 18.98 0.07
CA ALA A 206 -9.98 17.66 0.68
C ALA A 206 -8.63 17.10 1.13
N LYS A 207 -8.39 17.11 2.45
CA LYS A 207 -7.41 16.22 3.08
C LYS A 207 -7.65 14.82 2.52
N ASN A 208 -6.62 14.24 1.91
CA ASN A 208 -6.67 12.84 1.50
C ASN A 208 -6.86 12.00 2.77
N ASN A 209 -8.09 11.53 3.02
CA ASN A 209 -8.38 10.67 4.17
C ASN A 209 -7.65 9.32 4.09
N LEU A 210 -7.14 8.97 2.90
CA LEU A 210 -6.27 7.85 2.68
C LEU A 210 -4.83 8.30 2.85
N VAL A 211 -4.31 8.08 4.06
CA VAL A 211 -2.89 8.18 4.34
C VAL A 211 -2.22 6.97 3.69
N PHE A 212 -1.79 7.17 2.45
CA PHE A 212 -1.05 6.16 1.70
C PHE A 212 0.44 6.51 1.75
N ILE A 213 1.25 5.61 2.29
CA ILE A 213 2.71 5.74 2.23
C ILE A 213 3.20 4.97 1.00
N PRO A 214 3.68 5.66 -0.05
CA PRO A 214 4.04 5.03 -1.31
C PRO A 214 5.36 4.25 -1.26
N LEU A 215 5.89 3.93 -0.09
CA LEU A 215 7.20 3.30 0.06
C LEU A 215 7.24 1.89 -0.54
N ALA A 216 6.25 1.04 -0.25
CA ALA A 216 6.25 -0.32 -0.79
C ALA A 216 6.21 -0.34 -2.32
N PRO A 217 5.30 0.39 -3.01
CA PRO A 217 5.35 0.48 -4.47
C PRO A 217 6.59 1.18 -5.01
N ALA A 218 7.11 2.22 -4.33
CA ALA A 218 8.34 2.89 -4.76
C ALA A 218 9.54 1.92 -4.76
N CYS A 219 9.66 1.08 -3.72
CA CYS A 219 10.67 0.03 -3.67
C CYS A 219 10.51 -0.97 -4.82
N VAL A 220 9.27 -1.37 -5.16
CA VAL A 220 9.01 -2.25 -6.32
C VAL A 220 9.49 -1.59 -7.61
N VAL A 221 9.12 -0.34 -7.85
CA VAL A 221 9.52 0.42 -9.04
C VAL A 221 11.05 0.49 -9.14
N ILE A 222 11.75 0.84 -8.06
CA ILE A 222 13.22 0.91 -8.05
C ILE A 222 13.84 -0.46 -8.34
N ARG A 223 13.34 -1.53 -7.71
CA ARG A 223 13.88 -2.90 -7.88
C ARG A 223 13.70 -3.41 -9.31
N VAL A 224 12.55 -3.14 -9.93
CA VAL A 224 12.24 -3.53 -11.32
C VAL A 224 13.04 -2.69 -12.33
N LEU A 225 13.17 -1.37 -12.10
CA LEU A 225 13.85 -0.48 -13.03
C LEU A 225 15.38 -0.65 -12.99
N ARG A 226 15.98 -0.98 -11.84
CA ARG A 226 17.44 -1.13 -11.70
C ARG A 226 18.09 -2.10 -12.72
N PRO A 227 17.63 -3.35 -12.90
CA PRO A 227 18.20 -4.25 -13.90
C PRO A 227 17.95 -3.78 -15.34
N VAL A 228 16.79 -3.19 -15.61
CA VAL A 228 16.46 -2.60 -16.93
C VAL A 228 17.46 -1.49 -17.27
N TYR A 229 17.74 -0.60 -16.33
CA TYR A 229 18.73 0.47 -16.51
C TYR A 229 20.13 -0.11 -16.69
N ALA A 230 20.51 -1.10 -15.88
CA ALA A 230 21.82 -1.74 -15.98
C ALA A 230 22.05 -2.41 -17.35
N ALA A 231 21.03 -3.04 -17.94
CA ALA A 231 21.10 -3.68 -19.25
C ALA A 231 21.21 -2.67 -20.41
N HIS A 232 20.61 -1.50 -20.28
CA HIS A 232 20.55 -0.48 -21.33
C HIS A 232 21.62 0.62 -21.22
N LEU A 233 22.47 0.59 -20.17
CA LEU A 233 23.55 1.55 -19.98
C LEU A 233 24.82 1.11 -20.74
N PRO A 234 25.23 1.81 -21.81
CA PRO A 234 26.45 1.46 -22.55
C PRO A 234 27.72 1.71 -21.72
N TYR A 235 28.74 0.85 -21.92
CA TYR A 235 30.11 1.08 -21.47
C TYR A 235 30.76 2.17 -22.35
N SER A 236 30.44 3.43 -22.06
CA SER A 236 30.84 4.62 -22.82
C SER A 236 31.42 5.70 -21.89
N PRO A 237 32.14 6.72 -22.41
CA PRO A 237 32.63 7.85 -21.61
C PRO A 237 31.52 8.50 -20.77
N LEU A 238 31.91 9.08 -19.61
CA LEU A 238 31.02 9.57 -18.55
C LEU A 238 29.86 10.42 -19.08
N SER A 239 30.13 11.35 -20.00
CA SER A 239 29.12 12.26 -20.58
C SER A 239 28.03 11.53 -21.36
N TRP A 240 28.39 10.50 -22.13
CA TRP A 240 27.44 9.69 -22.88
C TRP A 240 26.60 8.82 -21.94
N ARG A 241 27.22 8.29 -20.87
CA ARG A 241 26.51 7.54 -19.83
C ARG A 241 25.49 8.41 -19.10
N LEU A 242 25.84 9.65 -18.75
CA LEU A 242 24.92 10.60 -18.12
C LEU A 242 23.73 10.94 -19.03
N PHE A 243 23.98 11.11 -20.33
CA PHE A 243 22.92 11.33 -21.32
C PHE A 243 21.91 10.16 -21.35
N TRP A 244 22.37 8.91 -21.39
CA TRP A 244 21.48 7.74 -21.37
C TRP A 244 20.74 7.57 -20.04
N ILE A 245 21.37 7.90 -18.91
CA ILE A 245 20.68 7.91 -17.59
C ILE A 245 19.53 8.92 -17.62
N PHE A 246 19.77 10.13 -18.11
CA PHE A 246 18.74 11.18 -18.19
C PHE A 246 17.62 10.79 -19.17
N LEU A 247 17.97 10.20 -20.32
CA LEU A 247 16.98 9.73 -21.29
C LEU A 247 16.09 8.62 -20.71
N LEU A 248 16.70 7.61 -20.07
CA LEU A 248 15.96 6.52 -19.42
C LEU A 248 15.08 7.04 -18.27
N SER A 249 15.59 7.98 -17.45
CA SER A 249 14.81 8.58 -16.37
C SER A 249 13.61 9.36 -16.89
N ALA A 250 13.80 10.18 -17.93
CA ALA A 250 12.72 10.91 -18.58
C ALA A 250 11.66 9.95 -19.17
N LEU A 251 12.07 8.88 -19.84
CA LEU A 251 11.15 7.87 -20.38
C LEU A 251 10.36 7.18 -19.28
N THR A 252 11.00 6.77 -18.18
CA THR A 252 10.29 6.17 -17.05
C THR A 252 9.32 7.14 -16.39
N PHE A 253 9.69 8.42 -16.27
CA PHE A 253 8.80 9.44 -15.75
C PHE A 253 7.57 9.62 -16.63
N ILE A 254 7.73 9.70 -17.96
CA ILE A 254 6.62 9.80 -18.91
C ILE A 254 5.72 8.56 -18.83
N MET A 255 6.30 7.37 -18.69
CA MET A 255 5.53 6.13 -18.53
C MET A 255 4.72 6.12 -17.22
N LEU A 256 5.33 6.49 -16.10
CA LEU A 256 4.64 6.55 -14.80
C LEU A 256 3.58 7.66 -14.77
N ALA A 257 3.85 8.81 -15.39
CA ALA A 257 2.90 9.91 -15.50
C ALA A 257 1.71 9.53 -16.39
N SER A 258 1.95 8.90 -17.54
CA SER A 258 0.88 8.44 -18.43
C SER A 258 0.03 7.36 -17.76
N LEU A 259 0.64 6.40 -17.06
CA LEU A 259 -0.06 5.41 -16.26
C LEU A 259 -0.90 6.06 -15.15
N LYS A 260 -0.34 7.03 -14.40
CA LYS A 260 -1.07 7.77 -13.36
C LYS A 260 -2.29 8.49 -13.92
N ILE A 261 -2.15 9.15 -15.08
CA ILE A 261 -3.26 9.84 -15.74
C ILE A 261 -4.32 8.85 -16.20
N LEU A 262 -3.92 7.74 -16.84
CA LEU A 262 -4.82 6.71 -17.34
C LEU A 262 -5.64 6.08 -16.20
N VAL A 263 -4.97 5.69 -15.11
CA VAL A 263 -5.62 5.15 -13.91
C VAL A 263 -6.54 6.19 -13.29
N GLY A 264 -6.10 7.46 -13.18
CA GLY A 264 -6.92 8.55 -12.65
C GLY A 264 -8.18 8.80 -13.47
N MET A 265 -8.08 8.80 -14.80
CA MET A 265 -9.23 8.92 -15.70
C MET A 265 -10.17 7.73 -15.59
N GLY A 266 -9.63 6.50 -15.54
CA GLY A 266 -10.40 5.28 -15.35
C GLY A 266 -11.19 5.30 -14.04
N LEU A 267 -10.54 5.70 -12.94
CA LEU A 267 -11.17 5.84 -11.62
C LEU A 267 -12.26 6.91 -11.62
N LYS A 268 -12.00 8.09 -12.22
CA LYS A 268 -13.03 9.14 -12.36
C LYS A 268 -14.24 8.61 -13.15
N ASN A 269 -14.01 7.97 -14.29
CA ASN A 269 -15.11 7.41 -15.09
C ASN A 269 -15.92 6.37 -14.31
N HIS A 270 -15.26 5.49 -13.57
CA HIS A 270 -15.92 4.47 -12.75
C HIS A 270 -16.70 5.11 -11.59
N ALA A 271 -16.13 6.10 -10.92
CA ALA A 271 -16.79 6.85 -9.84
C ALA A 271 -18.05 7.57 -10.36
N GLY A 272 -17.97 8.24 -11.51
CA GLY A 272 -19.11 8.90 -12.14
C GLY A 272 -20.21 7.92 -12.55
N TRP A 273 -19.84 6.76 -13.08
CA TRP A 273 -20.78 5.68 -13.38
C TRP A 273 -21.50 5.19 -12.12
N TYR A 274 -20.76 4.95 -11.03
CA TYR A 274 -21.32 4.47 -9.77
C TYR A 274 -22.27 5.50 -9.14
N ILE A 275 -21.90 6.78 -9.11
CA ILE A 275 -22.77 7.86 -8.59
C ILE A 275 -24.07 7.95 -9.39
N LYS A 276 -23.99 7.92 -10.73
CA LYS A 276 -25.19 7.91 -11.59
C LYS A 276 -26.08 6.70 -11.33
N ARG A 277 -25.49 5.52 -11.10
CA ARG A 277 -26.22 4.29 -10.74
C ARG A 277 -26.94 4.45 -9.40
N CYS A 278 -26.31 5.04 -8.38
CA CYS A 278 -26.93 5.30 -7.08
C CYS A 278 -28.09 6.30 -7.18
N GLN A 279 -27.91 7.40 -7.93
CA GLN A 279 -28.96 8.39 -8.17
C GLN A 279 -30.19 7.78 -8.87
N ARG A 280 -29.98 6.92 -9.87
CA ARG A 280 -31.07 6.20 -10.55
C ARG A 280 -31.83 5.28 -9.59
N ARG A 281 -31.14 4.55 -8.71
CA ARG A 281 -31.79 3.71 -7.69
C ARG A 281 -32.59 4.53 -6.68
N LYS A 282 -32.10 5.69 -6.25
CA LYS A 282 -32.83 6.57 -5.31
C LYS A 282 -34.13 7.10 -5.92
N LYS A 283 -34.11 7.50 -7.20
CA LYS A 283 -35.32 7.94 -7.93
C LYS A 283 -36.39 6.85 -8.04
N LEU A 284 -35.98 5.61 -8.30
CA LEU A 284 -36.90 4.47 -8.44
C LEU A 284 -37.61 4.05 -7.14
N HIS A 285 -37.13 4.49 -5.98
CA HIS A 285 -37.73 4.20 -4.67
C HIS A 285 -38.61 5.34 -4.14
N THR A 286 -38.61 6.50 -4.82
CA THR A 286 -39.43 7.67 -4.50
C THR A 286 -40.69 7.79 -5.37
N ASP A 287 -40.80 6.96 -6.41
CA ASP A 287 -42.00 6.77 -7.25
C ASP A 287 -42.75 5.49 -6.82
#